data_AF-A0A0E4HBH3-F1
#
_entry.id   AF-A0A0E4HBH3-F1
#
_cell.length_a   1.000
_cell.length_b   1.000
_cell.length_c   1.000
_cell.angle_alpha   90.00
_cell.angle_beta   90.00
_cell.angle_gamma   90.00
#
_symmetry.space_group_name_H-M   'P 1'
#
loop_
_entity.id
_entity.type
_entity.pdbx_description
1 polymer ?
#
loop_
_entity_poly.entity_id
_entity_poly.type
_entity_poly.pdbx_seq_one_letter_code
_entity_poly.pdbx_strand_id
1 'polypeptide(L)'
;MIYEKLESLIQENSDEGDFTGGITAEEVIRIESALNVEFPQSYRWFLKNYGSGGLFGVDILGCGKSSPSVVSKTEKLRNLGMPYGYIVIEDCEEFFYCLDTTDISNGECSVISWDRISGFNGKRADNFYEFLFERHSDAKENWEED
;
A
#
# COMPACT_ATOMS: atom_id res chain seq x y z
N MET A 1 -14.02 -13.78 -2.94
CA MET A 1 -14.95 -12.72 -2.48
C MET A 1 -14.30 -11.33 -2.49
N ILE A 2 -13.44 -10.95 -1.54
CA ILE A 2 -12.84 -9.58 -1.56
C ILE A 2 -11.82 -9.40 -2.69
N TYR A 3 -10.95 -10.39 -2.89
CA TYR A 3 -9.98 -10.42 -3.99
C TYR A 3 -10.64 -10.23 -5.36
N GLU A 4 -11.67 -11.03 -5.67
CA GLU A 4 -12.38 -10.98 -6.96
C GLU A 4 -13.06 -9.62 -7.16
N LYS A 5 -13.67 -9.04 -6.11
CA LYS A 5 -14.27 -7.70 -6.18
C LYS A 5 -13.22 -6.63 -6.45
N LEU A 6 -12.08 -6.69 -5.78
CA LEU A 6 -10.97 -5.78 -5.99
C LEU A 6 -10.40 -5.89 -7.41
N GLU A 7 -10.21 -7.12 -7.90
CA GLU A 7 -9.73 -7.36 -9.26
C GLU A 7 -10.71 -6.83 -10.30
N SER A 8 -12.02 -7.07 -10.13
CA SER A 8 -13.06 -6.47 -10.99
C SER A 8 -13.06 -4.95 -10.93
N LEU A 9 -12.98 -4.35 -9.74
CA LEU A 9 -12.93 -2.89 -9.57
C LEU A 9 -11.72 -2.30 -10.31
N ILE A 10 -10.54 -2.89 -10.16
CA ILE A 10 -9.33 -2.42 -10.86
C ILE A 10 -9.49 -2.59 -12.38
N GLN A 11 -9.96 -3.75 -12.84
CA GLN A 11 -10.07 -4.03 -14.27
C GLN A 11 -11.07 -3.09 -14.97
N GLU A 12 -12.24 -2.87 -14.37
CA GLU A 12 -13.30 -2.02 -14.93
C GLU A 12 -12.89 -0.55 -15.05
N ASN A 13 -11.95 -0.09 -14.23
CA ASN A 13 -11.52 1.32 -14.18
C ASN A 13 -10.03 1.49 -14.53
N SER A 14 -9.42 0.47 -15.14
CA SER A 14 -7.98 0.44 -15.42
C SER A 14 -7.50 1.54 -16.37
N ASP A 15 -8.36 2.03 -17.26
CA ASP A 15 -8.06 3.13 -18.19
C ASP A 15 -7.94 4.50 -17.48
N GLU A 16 -8.51 4.63 -16.28
CA GLU A 16 -8.48 5.86 -15.47
C GLU A 16 -7.39 5.81 -14.37
N GLY A 17 -6.78 4.64 -14.17
CA GLY A 17 -5.73 4.44 -13.18
C GLY A 17 -4.35 4.90 -13.64
N ASP A 18 -3.47 5.13 -12.68
CA ASP A 18 -2.08 5.55 -12.92
C ASP A 18 -1.05 4.46 -12.55
N PHE A 19 -1.49 3.21 -12.51
CA PHE A 19 -0.62 2.07 -12.19
C PHE A 19 0.63 2.03 -13.06
N THR A 20 1.79 1.86 -12.43
CA THR A 20 3.08 1.91 -13.13
C THR A 20 3.41 0.65 -13.92
N GLY A 21 2.68 -0.44 -13.65
CA GLY A 21 2.95 -1.79 -14.13
C GLY A 21 3.76 -2.59 -13.11
N GLY A 22 3.48 -3.90 -13.05
CA GLY A 22 4.05 -4.80 -12.07
C GLY A 22 5.57 -5.00 -12.14
N ILE A 23 6.16 -5.35 -11.01
CA ILE A 23 7.59 -5.64 -10.85
C ILE A 23 7.87 -7.14 -10.68
N THR A 24 9.13 -7.54 -10.92
CA THR A 24 9.58 -8.94 -10.78
C THR A 24 9.67 -9.39 -9.32
N ALA A 25 9.70 -10.71 -9.10
CA ALA A 25 9.88 -11.26 -7.75
C ALA A 25 11.25 -10.87 -7.16
N GLU A 26 12.28 -10.78 -8.00
CA GLU A 26 13.62 -10.33 -7.60
C GLU A 26 13.60 -8.87 -7.14
N GLU A 27 12.81 -8.01 -7.79
CA GLU A 27 12.62 -6.62 -7.34
C GLU A 27 11.90 -6.54 -6.00
N VAL A 28 10.86 -7.35 -5.80
CA VAL A 28 10.18 -7.45 -4.50
C VAL A 28 11.17 -7.85 -3.41
N ILE A 29 11.99 -8.89 -3.62
CA ILE A 29 13.00 -9.35 -2.65
C ILE A 29 14.02 -8.24 -2.36
N ARG A 30 14.44 -7.47 -3.38
CA ARG A 30 15.34 -6.33 -3.18
C ARG A 30 14.73 -5.25 -2.31
N ILE A 31 13.43 -4.94 -2.49
CA ILE A 31 12.72 -3.95 -1.70
C ILE A 31 12.55 -4.43 -0.24
N GLU A 32 12.16 -5.69 -0.05
CA GLU A 32 12.07 -6.33 1.28
C GLU A 32 13.41 -6.29 2.01
N SER A 33 14.49 -6.62 1.30
CA SER A 33 15.86 -6.58 1.84
C SER A 33 16.28 -5.16 2.21
N ALA A 34 15.95 -4.17 1.38
CA ALA A 34 16.26 -2.77 1.64
C ALA A 34 15.53 -2.24 2.89
N LEU A 35 14.29 -2.67 3.08
CA LEU A 35 13.49 -2.27 4.24
C LEU A 35 13.69 -3.17 5.47
N ASN A 36 14.41 -4.29 5.32
CA ASN A 36 14.63 -5.31 6.33
C ASN A 36 13.32 -5.83 6.95
N VAL A 37 12.35 -6.18 6.09
CA VAL A 37 11.04 -6.72 6.47
C VAL A 37 10.60 -7.80 5.47
N GLU A 38 9.59 -8.57 5.85
CA GLU A 38 8.80 -9.36 4.91
C GLU A 38 7.48 -8.65 4.62
N PHE A 39 7.04 -8.66 3.36
CA PHE A 39 5.75 -8.12 2.97
C PHE A 39 4.64 -9.18 3.04
N PRO A 40 3.39 -8.76 3.36
CA PRO A 40 2.24 -9.64 3.27
C PRO A 40 1.99 -10.07 1.81
N GLN A 41 1.36 -11.22 1.63
CA GLN A 41 1.11 -11.82 0.33
C GLN A 41 0.30 -10.90 -0.58
N SER A 42 -0.72 -10.23 -0.03
CA SER A 42 -1.55 -9.23 -0.71
C SER A 42 -0.75 -8.04 -1.26
N TYR A 43 0.19 -7.49 -0.49
CA TYR A 43 1.03 -6.39 -0.98
C TYR A 43 2.06 -6.87 -2.01
N ARG A 44 2.63 -8.07 -1.84
CA ARG A 44 3.49 -8.69 -2.87
C ARG A 44 2.72 -8.91 -4.18
N TRP A 45 1.45 -9.31 -4.12
CA TRP A 45 0.58 -9.40 -5.29
C TRP A 45 0.40 -8.04 -5.96
N PHE A 46 0.16 -6.99 -5.18
CA PHE A 46 0.00 -5.64 -5.72
C PHE A 46 1.25 -5.17 -6.46
N LEU A 47 2.41 -5.28 -5.83
CA LEU A 47 3.69 -4.93 -6.46
C LEU A 47 3.90 -5.68 -7.78
N LYS A 48 3.60 -6.98 -7.82
CA LYS A 48 3.82 -7.84 -9.00
C LYS A 48 2.86 -7.57 -10.16
N ASN A 49 1.66 -7.07 -9.89
CA ASN A 49 0.67 -6.81 -10.94
C ASN A 49 0.63 -5.33 -11.34
N TYR A 50 0.81 -4.41 -10.39
CA TYR A 50 0.54 -3.00 -10.56
C TYR A 50 1.75 -2.09 -10.26
N GLY A 51 2.70 -2.55 -9.44
CA GLY A 51 3.91 -1.81 -9.07
C GLY A 51 3.65 -0.72 -8.02
N SER A 52 3.05 0.39 -8.43
CA SER A 52 2.56 1.51 -7.59
C SER A 52 1.46 2.26 -8.33
N GLY A 53 0.79 3.21 -7.67
CA GLY A 53 -0.33 3.98 -8.21
C GLY A 53 -1.68 3.46 -7.69
N GLY A 54 -2.77 3.85 -8.32
CA GLY A 54 -4.11 3.49 -7.92
C GLY A 54 -5.20 3.99 -8.85
N LEU A 55 -6.41 4.03 -8.32
CA LEU A 55 -7.62 4.55 -8.98
C LEU A 55 -8.15 5.76 -8.22
N PHE A 56 -8.89 6.63 -8.92
CA PHE A 56 -9.67 7.71 -8.31
C PHE A 56 -8.82 8.60 -7.38
N GLY A 57 -7.61 8.97 -7.81
CA GLY A 57 -6.68 9.82 -7.06
C GLY A 57 -6.06 9.17 -5.81
N VAL A 58 -6.33 7.89 -5.54
CA VAL A 58 -5.59 7.11 -4.54
C VAL A 58 -4.24 6.73 -5.14
N ASP A 59 -3.14 7.06 -4.46
CA ASP A 59 -1.78 6.69 -4.88
C ASP A 59 -1.14 5.72 -3.87
N ILE A 60 -1.12 4.43 -4.21
CA ILE A 60 -0.45 3.43 -3.39
C ILE A 60 1.04 3.39 -3.72
N LEU A 61 1.84 3.68 -2.70
CA LEU A 61 3.30 3.60 -2.79
C LEU A 61 3.75 2.16 -3.00
N GLY A 62 4.77 2.01 -3.85
CA GLY A 62 5.30 0.72 -4.25
C GLY A 62 6.58 0.91 -5.05
N CYS A 63 6.67 0.26 -6.21
CA CYS A 63 7.79 0.45 -7.11
C CYS A 63 7.33 0.64 -8.55
N GLY A 64 7.61 1.84 -9.08
CA GLY A 64 7.48 2.15 -10.50
C GLY A 64 8.78 1.94 -11.27
N LYS A 65 8.83 2.48 -12.49
CA LYS A 65 9.90 2.26 -13.48
C LYS A 65 11.28 2.82 -13.10
N SER A 66 11.36 3.71 -12.12
CA SER A 66 12.59 4.44 -11.77
C SER A 66 13.13 4.04 -10.40
N SER A 67 12.32 4.13 -9.34
CA SER A 67 12.74 3.81 -7.98
C SER A 67 11.56 3.44 -7.08
N PRO A 68 11.76 2.62 -6.04
CA PRO A 68 10.71 2.25 -5.11
C PRO A 68 10.31 3.41 -4.19
N SER A 69 9.15 4.01 -4.44
CA SER A 69 8.58 5.08 -3.63
C SER A 69 8.29 4.62 -2.19
N VAL A 70 7.86 3.36 -2.03
CA VAL A 70 7.66 2.72 -0.71
C VAL A 70 8.93 2.76 0.14
N VAL A 71 10.11 2.53 -0.45
CA VAL A 71 11.39 2.52 0.29
C VAL A 71 11.72 3.92 0.75
N SER A 72 11.77 4.88 -0.19
CA SER A 72 12.20 6.24 0.11
C SER A 72 11.29 6.93 1.14
N LYS A 73 9.97 6.72 1.04
CA LYS A 73 9.02 7.26 2.02
C LYS A 73 9.17 6.59 3.39
N THR A 74 9.25 5.26 3.42
CA THR A 74 9.40 4.50 4.67
C THR A 74 10.68 4.88 5.40
N GLU A 75 11.82 4.96 4.73
CA GLU A 75 13.07 5.39 5.36
C GLU A 75 13.01 6.83 5.87
N LYS A 76 12.38 7.73 5.12
CA LYS A 76 12.17 9.11 5.57
C LYS A 76 11.40 9.17 6.88
N LEU A 77 10.33 8.38 7.03
CA LEU A 77 9.55 8.37 8.27
C LEU A 77 10.24 7.60 9.41
N ARG A 78 11.02 6.55 9.11
CA ARG A 78 11.87 5.88 10.12
C ARG A 78 12.87 6.85 10.74
N ASN A 79 13.47 7.73 9.93
CA ASN A 79 14.35 8.82 10.42
C ASN A 79 13.61 9.84 11.30
N LEU A 80 12.29 9.87 11.25
CA LEU A 80 11.42 10.70 12.10
C LEU A 80 10.80 9.92 13.26
N GLY A 81 11.26 8.69 13.52
CA GLY A 81 10.83 7.88 14.66
C GLY A 81 9.73 6.85 14.37
N MET A 82 9.35 6.66 13.10
CA MET A 82 8.42 5.58 12.75
C MET A 82 9.05 4.20 13.04
N PRO A 83 8.32 3.27 13.68
CA PRO A 83 8.81 1.91 13.93
C PRO A 83 9.27 1.18 12.67
N TYR A 84 10.33 0.36 12.78
CA TYR A 84 10.90 -0.36 11.63
C TYR A 84 9.94 -1.36 11.00
N GLY A 85 9.02 -1.95 11.77
CA GLY A 85 8.01 -2.86 11.22
C GLY A 85 6.87 -2.15 10.47
N TYR A 86 6.85 -0.82 10.40
CA TYR A 86 5.82 -0.09 9.65
C TYR A 86 6.35 0.27 8.27
N ILE A 87 5.54 0.00 7.24
CA ILE A 87 5.85 0.24 5.83
C ILE A 87 4.80 1.16 5.24
N VAL A 88 5.22 2.34 4.76
CA VAL A 88 4.29 3.37 4.27
C VAL A 88 3.77 3.00 2.89
N ILE A 89 2.46 2.85 2.77
CA ILE A 89 1.78 2.48 1.52
C ILE A 89 0.94 3.62 0.94
N GLU A 90 0.62 4.67 1.69
CA GLU A 90 -0.04 5.88 1.18
C GLU A 90 0.36 7.09 2.05
N ASP A 91 0.58 8.24 1.42
CA ASP A 91 0.85 9.53 2.08
C ASP A 91 -0.39 10.41 1.96
N CYS A 92 -1.16 10.55 3.04
CA CYS A 92 -2.39 11.35 3.08
C CYS A 92 -2.15 12.75 3.65
N GLU A 93 -0.92 13.28 3.50
CA GLU A 93 -0.42 14.56 4.02
C GLU A 93 -0.36 14.67 5.55
N GLU A 94 -1.52 14.56 6.21
CA GLU A 94 -1.69 14.65 7.66
C GLU A 94 -1.31 13.35 8.38
N PHE A 95 -1.55 12.21 7.74
CA PHE A 95 -1.22 10.89 8.26
C PHE A 95 -0.79 9.95 7.13
N PHE A 96 -0.33 8.77 7.51
CA PHE A 96 0.18 7.75 6.61
C PHE A 96 -0.59 6.47 6.82
N TYR A 97 -0.96 5.78 5.74
CA TYR A 97 -1.34 4.38 5.85
C TYR A 97 -0.08 3.53 5.78
N CYS A 98 0.02 2.58 6.71
CA CYS A 98 1.17 1.70 6.83
C CYS A 98 0.72 0.23 6.93
N LEU A 99 1.50 -0.67 6.35
CA LEU A 99 1.48 -2.08 6.72
C LEU A 99 2.18 -2.23 8.07
N ASP A 100 1.55 -2.92 9.00
CA ASP A 100 2.18 -3.34 10.26
C ASP A 100 2.79 -4.74 10.10
N THR A 101 4.04 -4.82 9.62
CA THR A 101 4.74 -6.09 9.39
C THR A 101 5.36 -6.67 10.67
N THR A 102 5.00 -6.15 11.86
CA THR A 102 5.51 -6.70 13.14
C THR A 102 4.84 -8.03 13.51
N ASP A 103 3.64 -8.28 12.98
CA ASP A 103 2.87 -9.50 13.19
C ASP A 103 2.26 -9.97 11.85
N ILE A 104 3.00 -10.81 11.12
CA ILE A 104 2.50 -11.47 9.92
C ILE A 104 1.93 -12.82 10.31
N SER A 105 0.62 -12.98 10.13
CA SER A 105 -0.10 -14.22 10.43
C SER A 105 -0.82 -14.71 9.18
N ASN A 106 -0.70 -16.01 8.88
CA ASN A 106 -1.25 -16.61 7.65
C ASN A 106 -0.86 -15.87 6.35
N GLY A 107 0.33 -15.27 6.32
CA GLY A 107 0.85 -14.53 5.17
C GLY A 107 0.32 -13.10 5.02
N GLU A 108 -0.46 -12.59 5.98
CA GLU A 108 -1.05 -11.26 5.94
C GLU A 108 -0.72 -10.46 7.21
N CYS A 109 -0.87 -9.14 7.12
CA CYS A 109 -0.73 -8.23 8.26
C CYS A 109 -1.72 -7.07 8.15
N SER A 110 -2.00 -6.41 9.28
CA SER A 110 -2.95 -5.30 9.29
C SER A 110 -2.42 -4.06 8.58
N VAL A 111 -3.37 -3.27 8.07
CA VAL A 111 -3.11 -1.88 7.68
C VAL A 111 -3.50 -0.96 8.83
N ILE A 112 -2.65 0.02 9.14
CA ILE A 112 -2.81 0.96 10.24
C ILE A 112 -2.65 2.39 9.73
N SER A 113 -3.19 3.36 10.47
CA SER A 113 -2.86 4.77 10.27
C SER A 113 -1.75 5.16 11.24
N TRP A 114 -0.77 5.93 10.78
CA TRP A 114 0.32 6.47 11.57
C TRP A 114 0.43 7.97 11.35
N ASP A 115 0.53 8.74 12.43
CA ASP A 115 0.72 10.18 12.42
C ASP A 115 2.10 10.56 13.01
N ARG A 116 2.68 11.64 12.52
CA ARG A 116 4.03 12.08 12.91
C ARG A 116 4.09 12.59 14.36
N ILE A 117 2.97 13.05 14.91
CA ILE A 117 2.91 13.63 16.26
C ILE A 117 2.47 12.56 17.27
N SER A 118 1.39 11.86 16.97
CA SER A 118 0.72 10.90 17.87
C SER A 118 1.14 9.45 17.67
N GLY A 119 1.83 9.13 16.57
CA GLY A 119 2.29 7.78 16.27
C GLY A 119 1.15 6.89 15.75
N PHE A 120 1.02 5.68 16.29
CA PHE A 120 -0.06 4.76 15.90
C PHE A 120 -1.43 5.38 16.13
N ASN A 121 -2.25 5.43 15.09
CA ASN A 121 -3.58 6.04 15.07
C ASN A 121 -4.66 5.05 14.57
N GLY A 122 -4.59 3.83 15.07
CA GLY A 122 -5.64 2.82 14.87
C GLY A 122 -5.47 1.95 13.64
N LYS A 123 -5.99 0.72 13.75
CA LYS A 123 -6.10 -0.25 12.68
C LYS A 123 -7.20 0.15 11.69
N ARG A 124 -6.94 -0.13 10.40
CA ARG A 124 -7.78 0.28 9.26
C ARG A 124 -8.30 -0.90 8.47
N ALA A 125 -7.51 -1.96 8.34
CA ALA A 125 -7.95 -3.22 7.73
C ALA A 125 -7.19 -4.42 8.32
N ASP A 126 -7.73 -5.62 8.17
CA ASP A 126 -7.06 -6.86 8.59
C ASP A 126 -5.95 -7.28 7.63
N ASN A 127 -6.03 -6.87 6.36
CA ASN A 127 -5.07 -7.17 5.31
C ASN A 127 -5.10 -6.09 4.22
N PHE A 128 -4.10 -6.09 3.33
CA PHE A 128 -4.00 -5.06 2.30
C PHE A 128 -5.05 -5.20 1.18
N TYR A 129 -5.60 -6.39 0.90
CA TYR A 129 -6.69 -6.52 -0.09
C TYR A 129 -7.95 -5.78 0.35
N GLU A 130 -8.34 -5.96 1.61
CA GLU A 130 -9.49 -5.26 2.21
C GLU A 130 -9.27 -3.75 2.19
N PHE A 131 -8.11 -3.29 2.67
CA PHE A 131 -7.75 -1.87 2.62
C PHE A 131 -7.84 -1.30 1.21
N LEU A 132 -7.23 -1.96 0.22
CA LEU A 132 -7.18 -1.43 -1.14
C LEU A 132 -8.57 -1.35 -1.77
N PHE A 133 -9.42 -2.36 -1.53
CA PHE A 133 -10.79 -2.39 -2.02
C PHE A 133 -11.63 -1.26 -1.42
N GLU A 134 -11.61 -1.10 -0.09
CA GLU A 134 -12.35 -0.05 0.60
C GLU A 134 -11.84 1.33 0.18
N ARG A 135 -10.51 1.52 0.17
CA ARG A 135 -9.88 2.78 -0.18
C ARG A 135 -10.25 3.25 -1.59
N HIS A 136 -10.28 2.35 -2.57
CA HIS A 136 -10.69 2.67 -3.94
C HIS A 136 -12.21 2.82 -4.09
N SER A 137 -13.01 2.04 -3.34
CA SER A 137 -14.49 2.17 -3.37
C SER A 137 -14.93 3.52 -2.81
N ASP A 138 -14.40 3.91 -1.66
CA ASP A 138 -14.67 5.22 -1.04
C ASP A 138 -14.22 6.35 -1.96
N ALA A 139 -13.05 6.22 -2.59
CA ALA A 139 -12.58 7.20 -3.55
C ALA A 139 -13.52 7.30 -4.76
N LYS A 140 -13.96 6.17 -5.32
CA LYS A 140 -14.92 6.15 -6.43
C LYS A 140 -16.22 6.86 -6.09
N GLU A 141 -16.81 6.60 -4.93
CA GLU A 141 -18.05 7.24 -4.49
C GLU A 141 -17.90 8.77 -4.45
N ASN A 142 -16.78 9.27 -3.91
CA ASN A 142 -16.50 10.72 -3.89
C ASN A 142 -16.30 11.32 -5.29
N TRP A 143 -15.68 10.57 -6.21
CA TRP A 143 -15.47 11.02 -7.59
C TRP A 143 -16.75 11.09 -8.42
N GLU A 144 -17.74 10.22 -8.13
CA GLU A 144 -19.02 10.21 -8.83
C GLU A 144 -20.00 11.28 -8.31
N GLU A 145 -19.75 11.82 -7.11
CA GLU A 145 -20.55 12.90 -6.51
C GLU A 145 -20.14 14.33 -6.96
N ASP A 146 -18.97 14.48 -7.58
CA ASP A 146 -18.39 15.75 -8.10
C ASP A 146 -18.81 16.06 -9.56
#